data_AF-A0A4U5JWU4-F1
#
_entry.id   AF-A0A4U5JWU4-F1
#
_cell.length_a   1.000
_cell.length_b   1.000
_cell.length_c   1.000
_cell.angle_alpha   90.00
_cell.angle_beta   90.00
_cell.angle_gamma   90.00
#
_symmetry.space_group_name_H-M   'P 1'
#
loop_
_entity.id
_entity.type
_entity.pdbx_description
1 polymer ?
#
loop_
_entity_poly.entity_id
_entity_poly.type
_entity_poly.pdbx_seq_one_letter_code
_entity_poly.pdbx_strand_id
1 'polypeptide(L)'
;MKADQTHDTNEQGPSRRPVGDSSRGRARLTLSDPASLSPEARTKLVAMLEKLWGQETKRRGRKKRAKERVICGAKMGFGVLCRLKSEPGKKRCRYHGGRSTGPRTEAGKARSAANLPNRHKEQPEG
;
A
#
# COMPACT_ATOMS: atom_id res chain seq x y z
N MET A 1 5.32 58.83 -17.29
CA MET A 1 6.38 57.88 -17.67
C MET A 1 5.97 56.50 -17.19
N LYS A 2 5.67 55.58 -18.14
CA LYS A 2 5.72 54.10 -18.11
C LYS A 2 4.98 53.35 -16.97
N ALA A 3 4.35 52.20 -17.15
CA ALA A 3 3.85 51.44 -18.29
C ALA A 3 3.02 50.28 -17.67
N ASP A 4 2.04 49.84 -18.43
CA ASP A 4 1.32 48.57 -18.33
C ASP A 4 2.19 47.39 -17.84
N GLN A 5 1.68 46.56 -16.93
CA GLN A 5 2.19 45.21 -16.72
C GLN A 5 1.07 44.29 -16.19
N THR A 6 0.28 43.85 -17.15
CA THR A 6 -0.44 42.58 -17.12
C THR A 6 0.56 41.42 -17.06
N HIS A 7 0.43 40.52 -16.08
CA HIS A 7 1.02 39.19 -16.12
C HIS A 7 0.07 38.21 -15.39
N ASP A 8 -0.75 37.45 -16.10
CA ASP A 8 -0.48 36.21 -16.87
C ASP A 8 -0.95 35.00 -16.04
N THR A 9 -2.17 34.55 -16.36
CA THR A 9 -2.81 33.38 -15.77
C THR A 9 -2.04 32.14 -16.15
N ASN A 10 -1.38 31.53 -15.17
CA ASN A 10 -0.69 30.26 -15.31
C ASN A 10 -1.70 29.10 -15.48
N GLU A 11 -2.28 28.99 -16.68
CA GLU A 11 -3.12 27.89 -17.13
C GLU A 11 -2.27 26.67 -17.50
N GLN A 12 -1.68 26.02 -16.50
CA GLN A 12 -1.06 24.70 -16.68
C GLN A 12 -2.13 23.62 -16.63
N GLY A 13 -2.90 23.50 -17.72
CA GLY A 13 -3.76 22.36 -17.97
C GLY A 13 -2.95 21.06 -18.13
N PRO A 14 -3.48 19.88 -17.76
CA PRO A 14 -2.74 18.63 -17.85
C PRO A 14 -2.48 18.27 -19.33
N SER A 15 -1.20 18.25 -19.69
CA SER A 15 -0.64 17.71 -20.94
C SER A 15 -1.38 16.44 -21.39
N ARG A 16 -2.10 16.53 -22.51
CA ARG A 16 -2.72 15.38 -23.17
C ARG A 16 -1.62 14.36 -23.48
N ARG A 17 -1.74 13.15 -22.93
CA ARG A 17 -0.82 12.05 -23.26
C ARG A 17 -0.97 11.73 -24.76
N PRO A 18 0.11 11.47 -25.51
CA PRO A 18 -0.02 11.00 -26.88
C PRO A 18 -0.76 9.66 -26.89
N VAL A 19 -1.81 9.57 -27.71
CA VAL A 19 -2.51 8.32 -27.98
C VAL A 19 -1.53 7.40 -28.73
N GLY A 20 -1.21 6.27 -28.10
CA GLY A 20 -0.30 5.29 -28.65
C GLY A 20 -0.81 4.72 -29.97
N ASP A 21 0.13 4.61 -30.90
CA ASP A 21 0.10 3.96 -32.22
C ASP A 21 -0.81 2.71 -32.30
N SER A 22 -1.79 2.79 -33.20
CA SER A 22 -2.83 1.79 -33.50
C SER A 22 -2.33 0.58 -34.31
N SER A 23 -1.02 0.45 -34.55
CA SER A 23 -0.46 -0.58 -35.45
C SER A 23 -0.42 -2.00 -34.89
N ARG A 24 -0.69 -2.21 -33.59
CA ARG A 24 -0.81 -3.57 -33.03
C ARG A 24 -2.23 -4.08 -33.18
N GLY A 25 -2.53 -4.62 -34.35
CA GLY A 25 -3.73 -5.41 -34.61
C GLY A 25 -3.91 -6.52 -33.57
N ARG A 26 -4.61 -6.22 -32.48
CA ARG A 26 -5.25 -7.23 -31.67
C ARG A 26 -6.44 -7.67 -32.50
N ALA A 27 -6.38 -8.86 -33.09
CA ALA A 27 -7.58 -9.51 -33.59
C ALA A 27 -8.65 -9.36 -32.51
N ARG A 28 -9.73 -8.62 -32.82
CA ARG A 28 -10.88 -8.50 -31.93
C ARG A 28 -11.51 -9.88 -31.97
N LEU A 29 -11.06 -10.75 -31.07
CA LEU A 29 -11.77 -11.98 -30.76
C LEU A 29 -13.16 -11.51 -30.33
N THR A 30 -14.11 -11.57 -31.27
CA THR A 30 -15.51 -11.33 -30.98
C THR A 30 -15.88 -12.46 -30.05
N LEU A 31 -15.97 -12.17 -28.75
CA LEU A 31 -16.70 -13.02 -27.83
C LEU A 31 -18.01 -13.39 -28.54
N SER A 32 -18.27 -14.68 -28.71
CA SER A 32 -19.51 -15.17 -29.31
C SER A 32 -20.67 -14.39 -28.69
N ASP A 33 -21.63 -13.95 -29.52
CA ASP A 33 -22.79 -13.21 -29.04
C ASP A 33 -23.37 -13.96 -27.82
N PRO A 34 -23.49 -13.34 -26.63
CA PRO A 34 -24.03 -14.03 -25.46
C PRO A 34 -25.42 -14.62 -25.71
N ALA A 35 -26.18 -14.11 -26.69
CA ALA A 35 -27.44 -14.68 -27.15
C ALA A 35 -27.30 -16.05 -27.87
N SER A 36 -26.10 -16.40 -28.32
CA SER A 36 -25.79 -17.72 -28.91
C SER A 36 -25.45 -18.79 -27.87
N LEU A 37 -25.18 -18.39 -26.62
CA LEU A 37 -24.86 -19.33 -25.53
C LEU A 37 -26.13 -19.99 -24.99
N SER A 38 -26.01 -21.26 -24.58
CA SER A 38 -27.09 -21.94 -23.84
C SER A 38 -27.39 -21.23 -22.52
N PRO A 39 -28.61 -21.35 -21.96
CA PRO A 39 -28.95 -20.74 -20.68
C PRO A 39 -27.97 -21.11 -19.55
N GLU A 40 -27.52 -22.37 -19.52
CA GLU A 40 -26.50 -22.84 -18.56
C GLU A 40 -25.11 -22.23 -18.79
N ALA A 41 -24.71 -22.05 -20.04
CA ALA A 41 -23.44 -21.41 -20.36
C ALA A 41 -23.46 -19.93 -19.99
N ARG A 42 -24.60 -19.25 -20.16
CA ARG A 42 -24.79 -17.85 -19.74
C ARG A 42 -24.71 -17.70 -18.22
N THR A 43 -25.39 -18.56 -17.45
CA THR A 43 -25.32 -18.50 -15.98
C THR A 43 -23.92 -18.78 -15.46
N LYS A 44 -23.21 -19.77 -16.04
CA LYS A 44 -21.79 -20.02 -15.74
C LYS A 44 -20.91 -18.81 -16.06
N LEU A 45 -21.13 -18.14 -17.20
CA LEU A 45 -20.40 -16.94 -17.60
C LEU A 45 -20.63 -15.78 -16.62
N VAL A 46 -21.88 -15.50 -16.24
CA VAL A 46 -22.22 -14.46 -15.27
C VAL A 46 -21.57 -14.75 -13.92
N ALA A 47 -21.70 -15.97 -13.41
CA ALA A 47 -21.05 -16.37 -12.15
C ALA A 47 -19.52 -16.26 -12.22
N MET A 48 -18.91 -16.55 -13.37
CA MET A 48 -17.47 -16.34 -13.58
C MET A 48 -17.12 -14.85 -13.54
N LEU A 49 -17.87 -13.99 -14.23
CA LEU A 49 -17.65 -12.55 -14.25
C LEU A 49 -17.78 -11.92 -12.85
N GLU A 50 -18.79 -12.31 -12.07
CA GLU A 50 -18.96 -11.88 -10.68
C GLU A 50 -17.76 -12.28 -9.81
N LYS A 51 -17.28 -13.53 -9.94
CA LYS A 51 -16.07 -14.00 -9.25
C LYS A 51 -14.85 -13.17 -9.63
N LEU A 52 -14.65 -12.90 -10.92
CA LEU A 52 -13.52 -12.11 -11.41
C LEU A 52 -13.58 -10.67 -10.92
N TRP A 53 -14.74 -10.03 -10.94
CA TRP A 53 -14.94 -8.70 -10.34
C TRP A 53 -14.68 -8.71 -8.82
N GLY A 54 -15.15 -9.72 -8.11
CA GLY A 54 -14.87 -9.91 -6.67
C GLY A 54 -13.38 -10.08 -6.38
N GLN A 55 -12.65 -10.80 -7.23
CA GLN A 55 -11.19 -10.95 -7.09
C GLN A 55 -10.46 -9.64 -7.39
N GLU A 56 -10.85 -8.93 -8.45
CA GLU A 56 -10.22 -7.67 -8.84
C GLU A 56 -10.45 -6.56 -7.79
N THR A 57 -11.65 -6.45 -7.24
CA THR A 57 -11.95 -5.50 -6.14
C THR A 57 -11.08 -5.79 -4.91
N LYS A 58 -10.97 -7.06 -4.49
CA LYS A 58 -10.06 -7.48 -3.41
C LYS A 58 -8.60 -7.15 -3.73
N ARG A 59 -8.15 -7.41 -4.96
CA ARG A 59 -6.79 -7.11 -5.42
C ARG A 59 -6.50 -5.61 -5.35
N ARG A 60 -7.41 -4.78 -5.84
CA ARG A 60 -7.33 -3.31 -5.74
C ARG A 60 -7.29 -2.84 -4.29
N GLY A 61 -8.13 -3.42 -3.43
CA GLY A 61 -8.14 -3.15 -1.99
C GLY A 61 -6.80 -3.48 -1.32
N ARG A 62 -6.23 -4.66 -1.60
CA ARG A 62 -4.89 -5.05 -1.12
C ARG A 62 -3.80 -4.09 -1.59
N LYS A 63 -3.83 -3.70 -2.87
CA LYS A 63 -2.87 -2.71 -3.43
C LYS A 63 -3.00 -1.33 -2.77
N LYS A 64 -4.22 -0.89 -2.46
CA LYS A 64 -4.46 0.37 -1.72
C LYS A 64 -3.89 0.28 -0.31
N ARG A 65 -4.23 -0.77 0.43
CA ARG A 65 -3.72 -1.02 1.80
C ARG A 65 -2.20 -1.11 1.85
N ALA A 66 -1.57 -1.74 0.85
CA ALA A 66 -0.11 -1.85 0.76
C ALA A 66 0.61 -0.49 0.57
N LYS A 67 -0.11 0.55 0.09
CA LYS A 67 0.43 1.90 -0.09
C LYS A 67 0.03 2.87 1.02
N GLU A 68 -1.00 2.52 1.79
CA GLU A 68 -1.53 3.34 2.86
C GLU A 68 -0.49 3.55 3.97
N ARG A 69 -0.40 4.79 4.45
CA ARG A 69 0.49 5.18 5.55
C ARG A 69 -0.36 5.78 6.66
N VAL A 70 -0.26 5.20 7.85
CA VAL A 70 -0.98 5.62 9.06
C VAL A 70 -0.03 6.25 10.06
N ILE A 71 -0.53 6.93 11.09
CA ILE A 71 0.31 7.44 12.18
C ILE A 71 0.81 6.26 13.02
N CYS A 72 2.11 6.25 13.35
CA CYS A 72 2.75 5.12 14.03
C CYS A 72 2.17 4.82 15.43
N GLY A 73 1.91 5.86 16.23
CA GLY A 73 1.30 5.73 17.56
C GLY A 73 2.10 4.94 18.61
N ALA A 74 3.37 4.61 18.36
CA ALA A 74 4.19 3.90 19.34
C ALA A 74 4.50 4.81 20.54
N LYS A 75 4.39 4.28 21.77
CA LYS A 75 4.73 5.00 22.99
C LYS A 75 6.24 5.25 23.05
N MET A 76 6.63 6.50 23.19
CA MET A 76 8.01 6.92 23.38
C MET A 76 8.34 6.93 24.87
N GLY A 77 9.64 6.89 25.21
CA GLY A 77 10.11 6.84 26.61
C GLY A 77 9.62 8.00 27.48
N PHE A 78 9.35 9.17 26.89
CA PHE A 78 8.85 10.37 27.57
C PHE A 78 7.31 10.48 27.59
N GLY A 79 6.60 9.36 27.45
CA GLY A 79 5.14 9.29 27.58
C GLY A 79 4.33 9.77 26.36
N VAL A 80 4.97 10.40 25.38
CA VAL A 80 4.32 10.87 24.14
C VAL A 80 4.20 9.76 23.08
N LEU A 81 3.18 9.86 22.21
CA LEU A 81 2.97 8.92 21.08
C LEU A 81 3.70 9.37 19.81
N CYS A 82 4.29 8.43 19.09
CA CYS A 82 4.99 8.68 17.83
C CYS A 82 4.04 9.20 16.74
N ARG A 83 4.25 10.44 16.31
CA ARG A 83 3.46 11.12 15.26
C ARG A 83 3.96 10.84 13.83
N LEU A 84 5.03 10.07 13.67
CA LEU A 84 5.62 9.79 12.37
C LEU A 84 4.71 8.86 11.54
N LYS A 85 4.69 9.05 10.22
CA LYS A 85 3.95 8.16 9.30
C LYS A 85 4.60 6.77 9.27
N SER A 86 3.75 5.75 9.11
CA SER A 86 4.17 4.38 8.92
C SER A 86 4.85 4.20 7.57
N GLU A 87 5.64 3.13 7.46
CA GLU A 87 6.05 2.63 6.16
C GLU A 87 4.82 2.16 5.37
N PRO A 88 4.82 2.26 4.02
CA PRO A 88 3.71 1.80 3.18
C PRO A 88 3.25 0.39 3.55
N GLY A 89 1.96 0.24 3.85
CA GLY A 89 1.36 -1.06 4.18
C GLY A 89 1.74 -1.61 5.56
N LYS A 90 2.49 -0.87 6.37
CA LYS A 90 2.81 -1.23 7.76
C LYS A 90 2.04 -0.34 8.74
N LYS A 91 1.95 -0.81 9.98
CA LYS A 91 1.31 -0.08 11.10
C LYS A 91 2.26 0.90 11.81
N ARG A 92 3.57 0.73 11.67
CA ARG A 92 4.59 1.51 12.41
C ARG A 92 5.60 2.17 11.46
N CYS A 93 6.21 3.26 11.92
CA CYS A 93 7.24 3.98 11.18
C CYS A 93 8.56 3.19 11.12
N ARG A 94 9.52 3.68 10.33
CA ARG A 94 10.87 3.11 10.22
C ARG A 94 11.51 2.84 11.58
N TYR A 95 11.39 3.75 12.54
CA TYR A 95 12.05 3.64 13.83
C TYR A 95 11.39 2.62 14.78
N HIS A 96 10.07 2.51 14.76
CA HIS A 96 9.31 1.61 15.64
C HIS A 96 8.86 0.31 14.97
N GLY A 97 9.16 0.12 13.69
CA GLY A 97 8.82 -1.06 12.89
C GLY A 97 9.87 -2.17 12.89
N GLY A 98 10.77 -2.19 13.89
CA GLY A 98 11.83 -3.20 14.02
C GLY A 98 13.11 -2.89 13.23
N ARG A 99 13.29 -1.65 12.74
CA ARG A 99 14.56 -1.20 12.12
C ARG A 99 15.44 -0.36 13.06
N SER A 100 15.08 -0.26 14.35
CA SER A 100 16.01 0.32 15.32
C SER A 100 17.23 -0.60 15.42
N THR A 101 18.42 -0.04 15.25
CA THR A 101 19.68 -0.79 15.13
C THR A 101 20.25 -1.27 16.47
N GLY A 102 19.40 -1.40 17.51
CA GLY A 102 19.78 -1.73 18.87
C GLY A 102 20.88 -0.83 19.46
N PRO A 103 21.28 -1.06 20.72
CA PRO A 103 22.50 -0.47 21.25
C PRO A 103 23.73 -1.08 20.55
N ARG A 104 24.62 -0.23 20.01
CA ARG A 104 25.87 -0.68 19.36
C ARG A 104 27.03 -0.85 20.33
N THR A 105 27.00 -0.13 21.46
CA THR A 105 28.06 -0.16 22.48
C THR A 105 27.87 -1.30 23.47
N GLU A 106 28.95 -1.82 24.03
CA GLU A 106 28.91 -2.89 25.05
C GLU A 106 28.10 -2.46 26.28
N ALA A 107 28.36 -1.26 26.81
CA ALA A 107 27.57 -0.70 27.90
C ALA A 107 26.07 -0.57 27.56
N GLY A 108 25.74 -0.22 26.31
CA GLY A 108 24.36 -0.18 25.84
C GLY A 108 23.72 -1.56 25.79
N LYS A 109 24.43 -2.57 25.27
CA LYS A 109 23.97 -3.97 25.21
C LYS A 109 23.78 -4.55 26.60
N ALA A 110 24.71 -4.31 27.52
CA ALA A 110 24.62 -4.76 28.92
C ALA A 110 23.38 -4.19 29.61
N ARG A 111 23.09 -2.88 29.45
CA ARG A 111 21.87 -2.27 29.98
C ARG A 111 20.61 -2.86 29.37
N SER A 112 20.58 -3.13 28.07
CA SER A 112 19.43 -3.77 27.44
C SER A 112 19.24 -5.22 27.90
N ALA A 113 20.33 -5.96 28.09
CA ALA A 113 20.30 -7.34 28.59
C ALA A 113 19.81 -7.41 30.04
N ALA A 114 20.27 -6.50 30.91
CA ALA A 114 19.84 -6.43 32.32
C ALA A 114 18.33 -6.15 32.48
N ASN A 115 17.70 -5.49 31.49
CA ASN A 115 16.27 -5.18 31.50
C ASN A 115 15.41 -6.28 30.85
N LEU A 116 16.01 -7.32 30.27
CA LEU A 116 15.25 -8.38 29.63
C LEU A 116 14.76 -9.37 30.71
N PRO A 117 13.44 -9.58 30.87
CA PRO A 117 12.94 -10.53 31.86
C PRO A 117 13.44 -11.93 31.52
N ASN A 118 13.91 -12.65 32.53
CA ASN A 118 14.52 -13.96 32.38
C ASN A 118 13.46 -15.06 32.18
N ARG A 119 12.70 -14.97 31.07
CA ARG A 119 11.56 -15.84 30.76
C ARG A 119 11.93 -17.31 30.51
N HIS A 120 13.22 -17.61 30.38
CA HIS A 120 13.74 -18.94 30.05
C HIS A 120 14.20 -19.76 31.26
N LYS A 121 14.24 -19.20 32.48
CA LYS A 121 14.66 -19.95 33.69
C LYS A 121 13.51 -20.39 34.60
N GLU A 122 12.26 -20.16 34.20
CA GLU A 122 11.05 -20.51 34.98
C GLU A 122 10.15 -21.51 34.22
N GLN A 123 10.74 -22.41 33.43
CA GLN A 123 9.98 -23.62 33.09
C GLN A 123 10.06 -24.55 34.31
N PRO A 124 8.95 -24.92 34.95
CA PRO A 124 9.00 -25.97 35.95
C PRO A 124 9.41 -27.25 35.22
N GLU A 125 10.53 -27.83 35.65
CA GLU A 125 10.84 -29.24 35.39
C GLU A 125 9.60 -30.04 35.81
N GLY A 126 9.16 -30.95 34.93
CA GLY A 126 7.91 -31.72 35.10
C GLY A 126 7.85 -32.57 36.36
#